data_AF-A0A0Q9TFY4-F1
#
_entry.id   AF-A0A0Q9TFY4-F1
#
_cell.length_a   1.000
_cell.length_b   1.000
_cell.length_c   1.000
_cell.angle_alpha   90.00
_cell.angle_beta   90.00
_cell.angle_gamma   90.00
#
_symmetry.space_group_name_H-M   'P 1'
#
loop_
_entity.id
_entity.type
_entity.pdbx_description
1 polymer ?
#
loop_
_entity_poly.entity_id
_entity_poly.type
_entity_poly.pdbx_seq_one_letter_code
_entity_poly.pdbx_strand_id
1 'polypeptide(L)'
;MAVVNGLVMVEGLPGSGRSTTARGIASWLADQQVEVEHWAEGRVDHPVDHPVGAEQVVVLETADLLALAAESPAMSQALLRAAEQHGDVWLVRQERHPDLPLALVERIVDAARGTRVPADVSTALVADRWERFGATLPRGVHVWESVLLRSPDADVVARLVEAVRPHAPALVYLDHERDAASTRQGQRRGQELAVVEALDLPTLVVPVGDGRWDDHESAVRDFVADHLGLGDRPGLTESEQVA
;
A
#
# COMPACT_ATOMS: atom_id res chain seq x y z
N MET A 1 15.72 -7.42 24.36
CA MET A 1 14.95 -6.23 23.95
C MET A 1 13.58 -6.69 23.48
N ALA A 2 12.51 -6.00 23.85
CA ALA A 2 11.18 -6.32 23.33
C ALA A 2 11.16 -6.08 21.81
N VAL A 3 10.63 -7.03 21.06
CA VAL A 3 10.40 -6.88 19.63
C VAL A 3 9.28 -5.85 19.47
N VAL A 4 9.56 -4.76 18.75
CA VAL A 4 8.56 -3.75 18.41
C VAL A 4 8.08 -4.06 17.00
N ASN A 5 6.77 -4.23 16.87
CA ASN A 5 6.12 -4.49 15.60
C ASN A 5 5.09 -3.39 15.35
N GLY A 6 4.93 -2.97 14.10
CA GLY A 6 3.92 -1.97 13.75
C GLY A 6 3.90 -1.65 12.26
N LEU A 7 2.83 -1.04 11.82
CA LEU A 7 2.68 -0.52 10.46
C LEU A 7 2.37 0.98 10.54
N VAL A 8 3.24 1.82 9.98
CA VAL A 8 3.03 3.26 9.84
C VAL A 8 2.83 3.56 8.36
N MET A 9 1.66 4.08 8.01
CA MET A 9 1.33 4.50 6.65
C MET A 9 1.43 6.01 6.55
N VAL A 10 2.12 6.51 5.52
CA VAL A 10 2.28 7.94 5.23
C VAL A 10 1.55 8.26 3.94
N GLU A 11 0.50 9.07 4.07
CA GLU A 11 -0.43 9.44 3.00
C GLU A 11 -0.47 10.96 2.81
N GLY A 12 -1.09 11.40 1.73
CA GLY A 12 -1.19 12.82 1.35
C GLY A 12 -1.19 13.00 -0.17
N LEU A 13 -1.37 14.24 -0.62
CA LEU A 13 -1.37 14.55 -2.05
C LEU A 13 0.05 14.59 -2.65
N PRO A 14 0.21 14.49 -3.98
CA PRO A 14 1.51 14.71 -4.63
C PRO A 14 2.15 16.04 -4.21
N GLY A 15 3.44 15.98 -3.84
CA GLY A 15 4.20 17.15 -3.39
C GLY A 15 4.03 17.54 -1.91
N SER A 16 3.20 16.83 -1.13
CA SER A 16 3.00 17.09 0.31
C SER A 16 4.19 16.73 1.20
N GLY A 17 5.18 15.97 0.69
CA GLY A 17 6.36 15.56 1.45
C GLY A 17 6.36 14.11 1.94
N ARG A 18 5.39 13.27 1.51
CA ARG A 18 5.24 11.86 1.95
C ARG A 18 6.56 11.09 1.98
N SER A 19 7.30 11.08 0.88
CA SER A 19 8.55 10.34 0.78
C SER A 19 9.68 10.91 1.65
N THR A 20 9.62 12.20 1.99
CA THR A 20 10.54 12.80 2.96
C THR A 20 10.16 12.38 4.37
N THR A 21 8.88 12.47 4.74
CA THR A 21 8.36 12.06 6.05
C THR A 21 8.59 10.57 6.32
N ALA A 22 8.22 9.69 5.39
CA ALA A 22 8.38 8.25 5.55
C ALA A 22 9.85 7.85 5.75
N ARG A 23 10.75 8.43 4.95
CA ARG A 23 12.19 8.24 5.13
C ARG A 23 12.69 8.79 6.47
N GLY A 24 12.20 9.95 6.90
CA GLY A 24 12.52 10.56 8.18
C GLY A 24 12.12 9.67 9.36
N ILE A 25 10.89 9.13 9.35
CA ILE A 25 10.40 8.17 10.35
C ILE A 25 11.29 6.93 10.36
N ALA A 26 11.57 6.34 9.21
CA ALA A 26 12.40 5.14 9.12
C ALA A 26 13.84 5.37 9.62
N SER A 27 14.46 6.50 9.26
CA SER A 27 15.80 6.87 9.75
C SER A 27 15.81 7.04 11.27
N TRP A 28 14.84 7.78 11.81
CA TRP A 28 14.73 8.01 13.25
C TRP A 28 14.52 6.69 14.01
N LEU A 29 13.65 5.80 13.54
CA LEU A 29 13.44 4.48 14.15
C LEU A 29 14.73 3.64 14.15
N ALA A 30 15.47 3.66 13.03
CA ALA A 30 16.75 2.95 12.93
C ALA A 30 17.79 3.50 13.92
N ASP A 31 17.85 4.83 14.10
CA ASP A 31 18.71 5.48 15.11
C ASP A 31 18.33 5.07 16.54
N GLN A 32 17.04 4.79 16.78
CA GLN A 32 16.54 4.21 18.04
C GLN A 32 16.74 2.69 18.17
N GLN A 33 17.51 2.09 17.26
CA GLN A 33 17.78 0.64 17.20
C GLN A 33 16.49 -0.20 17.10
N VAL A 34 15.45 0.36 16.48
CA VAL A 34 14.23 -0.38 16.12
C VAL A 34 14.43 -1.01 14.75
N GLU A 35 14.13 -2.30 14.62
CA GLU A 35 14.10 -2.97 13.32
C GLU A 35 12.98 -2.35 12.48
N VAL A 36 13.34 -1.74 11.36
CA VAL A 36 12.42 -1.00 10.51
C VAL A 36 12.69 -1.25 9.03
N GLU A 37 11.61 -1.41 8.25
CA GLU A 37 11.66 -1.48 6.80
C GLU A 37 10.85 -0.35 6.17
N HIS A 38 11.48 0.38 5.26
CA HIS A 38 10.84 1.44 4.49
C HIS A 38 10.36 0.93 3.13
N TRP A 39 9.09 1.16 2.83
CA TRP A 39 8.43 0.74 1.61
C TRP A 39 7.97 1.97 0.82
N ALA A 40 8.79 2.37 -0.15
CA ALA A 40 8.48 3.49 -1.04
C ALA A 40 7.32 3.16 -2.00
N GLU A 41 6.60 4.21 -2.42
CA GLU A 41 5.51 4.09 -3.39
C GLU A 41 6.03 3.48 -4.71
N GLY A 42 5.34 2.46 -5.22
CA GLY A 42 5.69 1.79 -6.47
C GLY A 42 6.88 0.83 -6.40
N ARG A 43 7.34 0.44 -5.20
CA ARG A 43 8.33 -0.64 -5.03
C ARG A 43 7.80 -1.92 -5.67
N VAL A 44 8.57 -2.52 -6.58
CA VAL A 44 8.15 -3.71 -7.36
C VAL A 44 7.88 -4.94 -6.51
N ASP A 45 8.41 -4.98 -5.28
CA ASP A 45 8.26 -6.05 -4.30
C ASP A 45 7.34 -5.67 -3.13
N HIS A 46 6.63 -4.53 -3.20
CA HIS A 46 5.76 -4.05 -2.11
C HIS A 46 4.62 -5.05 -1.82
N PRO A 47 4.42 -5.50 -0.57
CA PRO A 47 3.51 -6.61 -0.25
C PRO A 47 2.06 -6.40 -0.72
N VAL A 48 1.65 -5.13 -0.82
CA VAL A 48 0.30 -4.72 -1.25
C VAL A 48 0.25 -3.78 -2.46
N ASP A 49 1.38 -3.21 -2.90
CA ASP A 49 1.44 -2.17 -3.93
C ASP A 49 2.12 -2.68 -5.19
N HIS A 50 1.39 -3.46 -5.99
CA HIS A 50 1.84 -3.79 -7.33
C HIS A 50 0.80 -3.36 -8.38
N PRO A 51 1.22 -2.69 -9.47
CA PRO A 51 0.31 -2.41 -10.57
C PRO A 51 -0.19 -3.71 -11.20
N VAL A 52 -1.50 -3.78 -11.47
CA VAL A 52 -2.07 -4.84 -12.30
C VAL A 52 -1.47 -4.70 -13.71
N GLY A 53 -0.82 -5.77 -14.20
CA GLY A 53 -0.13 -5.79 -15.50
C GLY A 53 1.40 -5.75 -15.44
N ALA A 54 2.02 -5.53 -14.28
CA ALA A 54 3.47 -5.49 -14.12
C ALA A 54 4.03 -6.72 -13.37
N GLU A 55 3.74 -7.92 -13.85
CA GLU A 55 4.39 -9.20 -13.43
C GLU A 55 3.79 -9.92 -12.20
N GLN A 56 2.49 -10.24 -12.20
CA GLN A 56 2.00 -11.46 -11.53
C GLN A 56 0.52 -11.79 -11.76
N VAL A 57 -0.34 -10.80 -12.01
CA VAL A 57 -1.76 -11.05 -12.34
C VAL A 57 -2.08 -10.51 -13.71
N VAL A 58 -2.54 -11.39 -14.60
CA VAL A 58 -2.99 -11.05 -15.94
C VAL A 58 -4.50 -11.19 -16.01
N VAL A 59 -5.17 -10.20 -16.59
CA VAL A 59 -6.61 -10.20 -16.83
C VAL A 59 -6.85 -10.49 -18.31
N LEU A 60 -7.63 -11.52 -18.60
CA LEU A 60 -8.00 -11.94 -19.95
C LEU A 60 -9.51 -11.79 -20.14
N GLU A 61 -9.92 -11.33 -21.31
CA GLU A 61 -11.31 -11.50 -21.72
C GLU A 61 -11.56 -12.98 -22.06
N THR A 62 -12.82 -13.39 -22.04
CA THR A 62 -13.20 -14.77 -22.40
C THR A 62 -12.73 -15.13 -23.82
N ALA A 63 -12.74 -14.18 -24.75
CA ALA A 63 -12.26 -14.41 -26.11
C ALA A 63 -10.75 -14.73 -26.16
N ASP A 64 -9.93 -14.01 -25.38
CA ASP A 64 -8.49 -14.21 -25.32
C ASP A 64 -8.13 -15.55 -24.69
N LEU A 65 -8.80 -15.90 -23.59
CA LEU A 65 -8.64 -17.20 -22.93
C LEU A 65 -8.92 -18.35 -23.92
N LEU A 66 -10.03 -18.27 -24.65
CA LEU A 66 -10.42 -19.30 -25.62
C LEU A 66 -9.45 -19.37 -26.80
N ALA A 67 -8.96 -18.23 -27.29
CA ALA A 67 -7.96 -18.18 -28.35
C ALA A 67 -6.66 -18.86 -27.93
N LEU A 68 -6.14 -18.54 -26.74
CA LEU A 68 -4.95 -19.18 -26.17
C LEU A 68 -5.14 -20.67 -25.94
N ALA A 69 -6.30 -21.07 -25.40
CA ALA A 69 -6.62 -22.46 -25.13
C ALA A 69 -6.75 -23.31 -26.40
N ALA A 70 -7.02 -22.70 -27.56
CA ALA A 70 -7.13 -23.40 -28.84
C ALA A 70 -5.78 -23.72 -29.49
N GLU A 71 -4.67 -23.11 -29.04
CA GLU A 71 -3.34 -23.25 -29.67
C GLU A 71 -2.76 -24.66 -29.54
N SER A 72 -2.93 -25.31 -28.39
CA SER A 72 -2.60 -26.72 -28.22
C SER A 72 -3.27 -27.35 -26.99
N PRO A 73 -3.49 -28.68 -26.98
CA PRO A 73 -4.09 -29.36 -25.83
C PRO A 73 -3.31 -29.20 -24.52
N ALA A 74 -1.98 -29.22 -24.58
CA ALA A 74 -1.13 -29.05 -23.40
C ALA A 74 -1.21 -27.63 -22.83
N MET A 75 -1.24 -26.62 -23.70
CA MET A 75 -1.41 -25.21 -23.32
C MET A 75 -2.78 -24.98 -22.70
N SER A 76 -3.83 -25.55 -23.31
CA SER A 76 -5.21 -25.50 -22.83
C SER A 76 -5.33 -26.01 -21.39
N GLN A 77 -4.78 -27.20 -21.11
CA GLN A 77 -4.84 -27.80 -19.78
C GLN A 77 -4.04 -27.02 -18.73
N ALA A 78 -2.92 -26.40 -19.11
CA ALA A 78 -2.15 -25.54 -18.20
C ALA A 78 -2.90 -24.23 -17.90
N LEU A 79 -3.41 -23.57 -18.94
CA LEU A 79 -4.15 -22.32 -18.83
C LEU A 79 -5.44 -22.48 -18.03
N LEU A 80 -6.26 -23.49 -18.34
CA LEU A 80 -7.55 -23.73 -17.64
C LEU A 80 -7.37 -24.13 -16.17
N ARG A 81 -6.22 -24.70 -15.80
CA ARG A 81 -5.88 -24.96 -14.39
C ARG A 81 -5.44 -23.71 -13.65
N ALA A 82 -4.89 -22.73 -14.36
CA ALA A 82 -4.36 -21.50 -13.79
C ALA A 82 -5.33 -20.31 -13.85
N ALA A 83 -6.36 -20.38 -14.68
CA ALA A 83 -7.32 -19.31 -14.88
C ALA A 83 -8.45 -19.37 -13.83
N GLU A 84 -8.63 -18.28 -13.11
CA GLU A 84 -9.72 -18.07 -12.14
C GLU A 84 -10.77 -17.15 -12.78
N GLN A 85 -12.04 -17.57 -12.81
CA GLN A 85 -13.11 -16.71 -13.33
C GLN A 85 -13.48 -15.63 -12.30
N HIS A 86 -13.55 -14.37 -12.73
CA HIS A 86 -14.03 -13.26 -11.92
C HIS A 86 -15.01 -12.40 -12.72
N GLY A 87 -16.31 -12.64 -12.51
CA GLY A 87 -17.35 -12.02 -13.36
C GLY A 87 -17.17 -12.43 -14.82
N ASP A 88 -17.00 -11.44 -15.69
CA ASP A 88 -16.87 -11.62 -17.14
C ASP A 88 -15.41 -11.75 -17.63
N VAL A 89 -14.43 -11.64 -16.73
CA VAL A 89 -13.00 -11.77 -17.05
C VAL A 89 -12.37 -12.97 -16.36
N TRP A 90 -11.17 -13.32 -16.81
CA TRP A 90 -10.36 -14.40 -16.27
C TRP A 90 -9.05 -13.85 -15.73
N LEU A 91 -8.67 -14.32 -14.55
CA LEU A 91 -7.44 -13.94 -13.88
C LEU A 91 -6.45 -15.09 -13.95
N VAL A 92 -5.21 -14.81 -14.36
CA VAL A 92 -4.10 -15.75 -14.23
C VAL A 92 -3.08 -15.14 -13.28
N ARG A 93 -2.93 -15.77 -12.11
CA ARG A 93 -2.03 -15.36 -11.03
C ARG A 93 -0.76 -16.20 -11.08
N GLN A 94 0.29 -15.69 -11.74
CA GLN A 94 1.54 -16.42 -11.98
C GLN A 94 2.20 -16.87 -10.67
N GLU A 95 2.06 -16.10 -9.58
CA GLU A 95 2.58 -16.48 -8.26
C GLU A 95 1.95 -17.75 -7.69
N ARG A 96 0.72 -18.08 -8.10
CA ARG A 96 0.02 -19.31 -7.69
C ARG A 96 0.37 -20.50 -8.58
N HIS A 97 1.02 -20.25 -9.72
CA HIS A 97 1.34 -21.24 -10.73
C HIS A 97 2.78 -21.07 -11.26
N PRO A 98 3.80 -21.21 -10.38
CA PRO A 98 5.21 -21.06 -10.76
C PRO A 98 5.69 -22.11 -11.76
N ASP A 99 4.90 -23.18 -11.94
CA ASP A 99 5.12 -24.28 -12.89
C ASP A 99 4.53 -24.01 -14.28
N LEU A 100 3.90 -22.84 -14.52
CA LEU A 100 3.45 -22.47 -15.85
C LEU A 100 4.63 -22.38 -16.82
N PRO A 101 4.54 -22.99 -18.02
CA PRO A 101 5.58 -22.87 -19.03
C PRO A 101 5.83 -21.39 -19.38
N LEU A 102 7.09 -20.97 -19.43
CA LEU A 102 7.46 -19.58 -19.77
C LEU A 102 6.82 -19.12 -21.08
N ALA A 103 6.80 -19.98 -22.10
CA ALA A 103 6.15 -19.69 -23.38
C ALA A 103 4.65 -19.39 -23.23
N LEU A 104 3.94 -20.06 -22.31
CA LEU A 104 2.53 -19.77 -22.03
C LEU A 104 2.38 -18.43 -21.32
N VAL A 105 3.25 -18.13 -20.35
CA VAL A 105 3.26 -16.85 -19.64
C VAL A 105 3.43 -15.69 -20.63
N GLU A 106 4.39 -15.78 -21.54
CA GLU A 106 4.62 -14.78 -22.58
C GLU A 106 3.39 -14.57 -23.47
N ARG A 107 2.72 -15.66 -23.88
CA ARG A 107 1.48 -15.59 -24.68
C ARG A 107 0.32 -14.95 -23.92
N ILE A 108 0.14 -15.29 -22.64
CA ILE A 108 -0.89 -14.71 -21.78
C ILE A 108 -0.67 -13.20 -21.61
N VAL A 109 0.56 -12.78 -21.33
CA VAL A 109 0.92 -11.37 -21.19
C VAL A 109 0.66 -10.61 -22.50
N ASP A 110 1.01 -11.20 -23.64
CA ASP A 110 0.79 -10.57 -24.94
C ASP A 110 -0.71 -10.45 -25.29
N ALA A 111 -1.49 -11.50 -25.02
CA ALA A 111 -2.94 -11.49 -25.25
C ALA A 111 -3.67 -10.45 -24.39
N ALA A 112 -3.23 -10.26 -23.15
CA ALA A 112 -3.81 -9.26 -22.25
C ALA A 112 -3.37 -7.82 -22.56
N ARG A 113 -2.46 -7.61 -23.52
CA ARG A 113 -1.93 -6.28 -23.83
C ARG A 113 -3.06 -5.34 -24.28
N GLY A 114 -3.29 -4.29 -23.51
CA GLY A 114 -4.36 -3.31 -23.79
C GLY A 114 -5.73 -3.70 -23.22
N THR A 115 -5.84 -4.86 -22.56
CA THR A 115 -7.05 -5.21 -21.80
C THR A 115 -7.24 -4.25 -20.65
N ARG A 116 -8.43 -3.66 -20.55
CA ARG A 116 -8.78 -2.79 -19.44
C ARG A 116 -9.18 -3.65 -18.25
N VAL A 117 -8.48 -3.50 -17.14
CA VAL A 117 -8.84 -4.15 -15.87
C VAL A 117 -10.12 -3.51 -15.32
N PRO A 118 -11.20 -4.28 -15.07
CA PRO A 118 -12.39 -3.78 -14.39
C PRO A 118 -12.07 -3.25 -12.99
N ALA A 119 -12.78 -2.21 -12.54
CA ALA A 119 -12.51 -1.56 -11.26
C ALA A 119 -12.76 -2.49 -10.06
N ASP A 120 -13.82 -3.28 -10.12
CA ASP A 120 -14.16 -4.30 -9.12
C ASP A 120 -13.08 -5.39 -9.01
N VAL A 121 -12.54 -5.84 -10.14
CA VAL A 121 -11.40 -6.77 -10.19
C VAL A 121 -10.17 -6.14 -9.55
N SER A 122 -9.85 -4.90 -9.90
CA SER A 122 -8.72 -4.17 -9.30
C SER A 122 -8.88 -4.06 -7.78
N THR A 123 -10.06 -3.66 -7.29
CA THR A 123 -10.37 -3.58 -5.86
C THR A 123 -10.26 -4.94 -5.16
N ALA A 124 -10.78 -6.00 -5.77
CA ALA A 124 -10.68 -7.36 -5.22
C ALA A 124 -9.22 -7.85 -5.13
N LEU A 125 -8.40 -7.56 -6.15
CA LEU A 125 -6.98 -7.90 -6.17
C LEU A 125 -6.20 -7.15 -5.09
N VAL A 126 -6.48 -5.87 -4.89
CA VAL A 126 -5.89 -5.08 -3.80
C VAL A 126 -6.30 -5.67 -2.46
N ALA A 127 -7.60 -5.91 -2.23
CA ALA A 127 -8.08 -6.47 -0.96
C ALA A 127 -7.44 -7.84 -0.63
N ASP A 128 -7.35 -8.76 -1.60
CA ASP A 128 -6.69 -10.07 -1.43
C ASP A 128 -5.22 -9.95 -0.99
N ARG A 129 -4.50 -8.91 -1.45
CA ARG A 129 -3.11 -8.68 -1.03
C ARG A 129 -3.02 -8.13 0.39
N TRP A 130 -3.86 -7.17 0.74
CA TRP A 130 -3.93 -6.66 2.10
C TRP A 130 -4.31 -7.75 3.10
N GLU A 131 -5.27 -8.62 2.75
CA GLU A 131 -5.65 -9.78 3.55
C GLU A 131 -4.48 -10.78 3.70
N ARG A 132 -3.75 -11.07 2.61
CA ARG A 132 -2.56 -11.94 2.68
C ARG A 132 -1.45 -11.36 3.55
N PHE A 133 -1.14 -10.08 3.39
CA PHE A 133 -0.16 -9.40 4.24
C PHE A 133 -0.61 -9.39 5.70
N GLY A 134 -1.88 -9.04 5.94
CA GLY A 134 -2.55 -9.08 7.23
C GLY A 134 -2.45 -10.42 7.97
N ALA A 135 -2.50 -11.53 7.22
CA ALA A 135 -2.38 -12.88 7.75
C ALA A 135 -0.93 -13.31 8.11
N THR A 136 0.08 -12.50 7.78
CA THR A 136 1.47 -12.76 8.17
C THR A 136 1.78 -12.21 9.56
N LEU A 137 2.83 -12.74 10.20
CA LEU A 137 3.34 -12.17 11.45
C LEU A 137 4.24 -10.97 11.13
N PRO A 138 3.97 -9.77 11.66
CA PRO A 138 4.87 -8.63 11.49
C PRO A 138 6.24 -8.94 12.08
N ARG A 139 7.29 -8.49 11.38
CA ARG A 139 8.65 -8.45 11.90
C ARG A 139 9.17 -7.03 11.82
N GLY A 140 9.39 -6.42 12.97
CA GLY A 140 9.81 -5.03 13.04
C GLY A 140 8.68 -4.08 12.63
N VAL A 141 9.07 -2.84 12.40
CA VAL A 141 8.17 -1.76 11.99
C VAL A 141 8.22 -1.59 10.48
N HIS A 142 7.06 -1.50 9.83
CA HIS A 142 6.94 -1.17 8.43
C HIS A 142 6.54 0.29 8.28
N VAL A 143 7.22 1.05 7.42
CA VAL A 143 6.84 2.42 7.06
C VAL A 143 6.48 2.46 5.58
N TRP A 144 5.21 2.71 5.25
CA TRP A 144 4.66 2.62 3.89
C TRP A 144 4.32 4.00 3.32
N GLU A 145 4.56 4.21 2.02
CA GLU A 145 4.20 5.42 1.30
C GLU A 145 3.03 5.20 0.33
N SER A 146 1.95 5.99 0.44
CA SER A 146 0.93 6.16 -0.61
C SER A 146 0.25 4.87 -1.12
N VAL A 147 -0.24 4.03 -0.21
CA VAL A 147 -0.83 2.73 -0.58
C VAL A 147 -2.30 2.59 -0.17
N LEU A 148 -2.75 3.35 0.81
CA LEU A 148 -4.07 3.25 1.42
C LEU A 148 -5.11 4.09 0.65
N LEU A 149 -4.84 5.38 0.42
CA LEU A 149 -5.83 6.34 -0.12
C LEU A 149 -5.87 6.38 -1.66
N ARG A 150 -5.76 5.21 -2.28
CA ARG A 150 -5.85 5.05 -3.75
C ARG A 150 -7.28 5.02 -4.25
N SER A 151 -8.21 4.64 -3.38
CA SER A 151 -9.65 4.68 -3.62
C SER A 151 -10.27 5.85 -2.85
N PRO A 152 -11.20 6.61 -3.45
CA PRO A 152 -12.01 7.58 -2.72
C PRO A 152 -13.14 6.91 -1.92
N ASP A 153 -13.30 5.58 -1.99
CA ASP A 153 -14.33 4.82 -1.32
C ASP A 153 -13.91 4.44 0.10
N ALA A 154 -14.58 5.03 1.10
CA ALA A 154 -14.28 4.81 2.52
C ALA A 154 -14.49 3.36 2.97
N ASP A 155 -15.48 2.64 2.41
CA ASP A 155 -15.76 1.25 2.79
C ASP A 155 -14.65 0.32 2.30
N VAL A 156 -14.13 0.59 1.09
CA VAL A 156 -12.95 -0.11 0.57
C VAL A 156 -11.76 0.14 1.48
N VAL A 157 -11.46 1.39 1.82
CA VAL A 157 -10.30 1.73 2.66
C VAL A 157 -10.44 1.14 4.06
N ALA A 158 -11.62 1.18 4.66
CA ALA A 158 -11.89 0.57 5.96
C ALA A 158 -11.64 -0.94 5.95
N ARG A 159 -12.04 -1.65 4.87
CA ARG A 159 -11.72 -3.08 4.71
C ARG A 159 -10.21 -3.33 4.61
N LEU A 160 -9.46 -2.47 3.92
CA LEU A 160 -7.99 -2.59 3.84
C LEU A 160 -7.35 -2.41 5.22
N VAL A 161 -7.78 -1.40 5.99
CA VAL A 161 -7.31 -1.18 7.37
C VAL A 161 -7.62 -2.39 8.25
N GLU A 162 -8.84 -2.92 8.18
CA GLU A 162 -9.24 -4.08 8.98
C GLU A 162 -8.39 -5.31 8.65
N ALA A 163 -8.08 -5.53 7.37
CA ALA A 163 -7.23 -6.64 6.95
C ALA A 163 -5.84 -6.60 7.61
N VAL A 164 -5.30 -5.42 7.92
CA VAL A 164 -3.96 -5.27 8.52
C VAL A 164 -3.98 -4.89 9.99
N ARG A 165 -5.14 -4.94 10.67
CA ARG A 165 -5.25 -4.74 12.13
C ARG A 165 -4.20 -5.50 12.95
N PRO A 166 -3.86 -6.77 12.66
CA PRO A 166 -2.84 -7.51 13.41
C PRO A 166 -1.45 -6.85 13.40
N HIS A 167 -1.19 -5.96 12.43
CA HIS A 167 0.06 -5.20 12.30
C HIS A 167 0.04 -3.87 13.05
N ALA A 168 -1.00 -3.60 13.85
CA ALA A 168 -1.17 -2.34 14.58
C ALA A 168 -0.95 -1.10 13.67
N PRO A 169 -1.82 -0.88 12.67
CA PRO A 169 -1.64 0.20 11.71
C PRO A 169 -1.85 1.58 12.36
N ALA A 170 -1.03 2.54 11.98
CA ALA A 170 -1.21 3.97 12.21
C ALA A 170 -1.07 4.75 10.91
N LEU A 171 -1.72 5.91 10.82
CA LEU A 171 -1.73 6.77 9.66
C LEU A 171 -1.16 8.15 9.99
N VAL A 172 -0.22 8.61 9.17
CA VAL A 172 0.22 10.00 9.10
C VAL A 172 -0.28 10.57 7.77
N TYR A 173 -1.25 11.48 7.82
CA TYR A 173 -1.79 12.14 6.64
C TYR A 173 -1.22 13.56 6.52
N LEU A 174 -0.52 13.83 5.42
CA LEU A 174 0.06 15.15 5.13
C LEU A 174 -0.95 16.01 4.37
N ASP A 175 -1.55 16.95 5.09
CA ASP A 175 -2.60 17.82 4.59
C ASP A 175 -2.03 19.11 3.97
N HIS A 176 -1.95 19.15 2.64
CA HIS A 176 -1.41 20.32 1.93
C HIS A 176 -2.51 21.33 1.60
N GLU A 177 -2.57 22.44 2.35
CA GLU A 177 -3.63 23.47 2.23
C GLU A 177 -3.58 24.33 0.96
N ARG A 178 -2.56 24.20 0.09
CA ARG A 178 -2.34 25.15 -1.01
C ARG A 178 -3.35 25.05 -2.17
N ASP A 179 -4.28 24.10 -2.13
CA ASP A 179 -5.24 23.88 -3.20
C ASP A 179 -6.63 24.42 -2.87
N ALA A 180 -7.10 25.37 -3.68
CA ALA A 180 -8.48 25.82 -3.61
C ALA A 180 -9.45 24.64 -3.83
N ALA A 181 -10.55 24.59 -3.08
CA ALA A 181 -11.54 23.50 -3.15
C ALA A 181 -12.12 23.24 -4.56
N SER A 182 -12.03 24.21 -5.47
CA SER A 182 -12.48 24.11 -6.86
C SER A 182 -11.48 23.43 -7.80
N THR A 183 -10.24 23.19 -7.39
CA THR A 183 -9.27 22.44 -8.18
C THR A 183 -9.52 20.94 -8.03
N ARG A 184 -9.11 20.13 -9.03
CA ARG A 184 -9.18 18.66 -8.91
C ARG A 184 -8.43 18.16 -7.67
N GLN A 185 -7.33 18.83 -7.33
CA GLN A 185 -6.50 18.48 -6.19
C GLN A 185 -7.20 18.84 -4.86
N GLY A 186 -7.87 20.00 -4.78
CA GLY A 186 -8.70 20.38 -3.64
C GLY A 186 -9.93 19.47 -3.45
N GLN A 187 -10.56 19.03 -4.55
CA GLN A 187 -11.63 18.02 -4.50
C GLN A 187 -11.11 16.68 -3.98
N ARG A 188 -9.95 16.22 -4.49
CA ARG A 188 -9.31 14.97 -4.04
C ARG A 188 -8.92 15.05 -2.57
N ARG A 189 -8.35 16.16 -2.12
CA ARG A 189 -8.06 16.45 -0.71
C ARG A 189 -9.31 16.30 0.16
N GLY A 190 -10.42 16.91 -0.24
CA GLY A 190 -11.67 16.82 0.51
C GLY A 190 -12.20 15.39 0.60
N GLN A 191 -12.07 14.60 -0.46
CA GLN A 191 -12.43 13.18 -0.45
C GLN A 191 -11.50 12.35 0.46
N GLU A 192 -10.19 12.55 0.36
CA GLU A 192 -9.21 11.88 1.22
C GLU A 192 -9.44 12.19 2.69
N LEU A 193 -9.64 13.47 3.06
CA LEU A 193 -9.91 13.86 4.44
C LEU A 193 -11.21 13.25 4.97
N ALA A 194 -12.28 13.20 4.16
CA ALA A 194 -13.53 12.56 4.55
C ALA A 194 -13.35 11.05 4.80
N VAL A 195 -12.50 10.38 4.02
CA VAL A 195 -12.13 8.98 4.28
C VAL A 195 -11.35 8.91 5.60
N VAL A 196 -10.27 9.69 5.74
CA VAL A 196 -9.39 9.71 6.92
C VAL A 196 -10.16 9.95 8.22
N GLU A 197 -11.10 10.89 8.23
CA GLU A 197 -11.97 11.19 9.38
C GLU A 197 -12.90 10.03 9.76
N ALA A 198 -13.26 9.18 8.79
CA ALA A 198 -14.17 8.05 9.01
C ALA A 198 -13.43 6.75 9.42
N LEU A 199 -12.10 6.70 9.30
CA LEU A 199 -11.35 5.49 9.59
C LEU A 199 -11.16 5.27 11.09
N ASP A 200 -11.40 4.04 11.53
CA ASP A 200 -11.12 3.59 12.90
C ASP A 200 -9.65 3.14 13.05
N LEU A 201 -8.70 4.07 12.92
CA LEU A 201 -7.29 3.84 13.23
C LEU A 201 -6.60 5.07 13.85
N PRO A 202 -5.54 4.88 14.65
CA PRO A 202 -4.68 5.96 15.10
C PRO A 202 -4.20 6.80 13.92
N THR A 203 -4.54 8.07 13.93
CA THR A 203 -4.29 8.97 12.80
C THR A 203 -3.75 10.32 13.30
N LEU A 204 -2.66 10.76 12.68
CA LEU A 204 -2.14 12.12 12.79
C LEU A 204 -2.33 12.85 11.46
N VAL A 205 -3.08 13.95 11.48
CA VAL A 205 -3.18 14.87 10.34
C VAL A 205 -2.18 16.02 10.54
N VAL A 206 -1.25 16.16 9.62
CA VAL A 206 -0.16 17.14 9.67
C VAL A 206 -0.38 18.20 8.60
N PRO A 207 -0.65 19.47 8.95
CA PRO A 207 -0.73 20.52 7.96
C PRO A 207 0.66 20.75 7.34
N VAL A 208 0.75 20.78 6.01
CA VAL A 208 2.02 21.02 5.30
C VAL A 208 1.97 22.27 4.42
N GLY A 209 3.10 22.98 4.41
CA GLY A 209 3.30 24.21 3.63
C GLY A 209 3.11 25.51 4.41
N ASP A 210 2.95 25.44 5.73
CA ASP A 210 2.84 26.55 6.68
C ASP A 210 4.21 27.08 7.20
N GLY A 211 5.30 26.40 6.84
CA GLY A 211 6.66 26.77 7.22
C GLY A 211 7.12 26.26 8.59
N ARG A 212 6.35 25.39 9.26
CA ARG A 212 6.63 24.87 10.61
C ARG A 212 7.13 23.42 10.59
N TRP A 213 7.99 23.09 9.63
CA TRP A 213 8.39 21.70 9.39
C TRP A 213 9.04 21.03 10.61
N ASP A 214 9.88 21.74 11.35
CA ASP A 214 10.54 21.18 12.53
C ASP A 214 9.53 20.77 13.62
N ASP A 215 8.49 21.59 13.84
CA ASP A 215 7.40 21.28 14.77
C ASP A 215 6.61 20.04 14.30
N HIS A 216 6.34 19.95 13.00
CA HIS A 216 5.61 18.83 12.40
C HIS A 216 6.40 17.53 12.46
N GLU A 217 7.70 17.60 12.23
CA GLU A 217 8.59 16.44 12.32
C GLU A 217 8.66 15.91 13.76
N SER A 218 8.75 16.79 14.75
CA SER A 218 8.65 16.42 16.16
C SER A 218 7.31 15.75 16.48
N ALA A 219 6.20 16.35 16.06
CA ALA A 219 4.87 15.79 16.30
C ALA A 219 4.66 14.41 15.65
N VAL A 220 5.21 14.20 14.45
CA VAL A 220 5.18 12.89 13.77
C VAL A 220 5.97 11.85 14.56
N ARG A 221 7.17 12.21 15.06
CA ARG A 221 7.99 11.29 15.86
C ARG A 221 7.31 10.94 17.18
N ASP A 222 6.74 11.91 17.88
CA ASP A 222 6.01 11.68 19.13
C ASP A 222 4.81 10.75 18.91
N PHE A 223 4.01 11.01 17.88
CA PHE A 223 2.88 10.16 17.51
C PHE A 223 3.31 8.72 17.20
N VAL A 224 4.37 8.54 16.41
CA VAL A 224 4.89 7.20 16.08
C VAL A 224 5.48 6.52 17.33
N ALA A 225 6.19 7.27 18.18
CA ALA A 225 6.75 6.74 19.43
C ALA A 225 5.67 6.22 20.36
N ASP A 226 4.62 7.02 20.58
CA ASP A 226 3.49 6.66 21.43
C ASP A 226 2.75 5.44 20.89
N HIS A 227 2.45 5.43 19.58
CA HIS A 227 1.77 4.32 18.92
C HIS A 227 2.55 3.00 19.03
N LEU A 228 3.88 3.06 18.92
CA LEU A 228 4.76 1.89 19.01
C LEU A 228 5.18 1.55 20.45
N GLY A 229 4.75 2.32 21.45
CA GLY A 229 5.13 2.13 22.85
C GLY A 229 6.62 2.37 23.13
N LEU A 230 7.24 3.32 22.43
CA LEU A 230 8.66 3.67 22.57
C LEU A 230 8.92 4.69 23.68
N GLY A 231 7.90 5.42 24.16
CA GLY A 231 8.03 6.51 25.14
C GLY A 231 8.66 6.15 26.49
N ASP A 232 8.61 4.87 26.90
CA ASP A 232 9.19 4.40 28.17
C ASP A 232 10.66 3.97 28.07
N ARG A 233 11.34 4.19 26.93
CA ARG A 233 12.76 3.83 26.77
C ARG A 233 13.68 4.90 27.37
N PRO A 234 14.47 4.60 28.41
CA PRO A 234 15.43 5.56 28.95
C PRO A 234 16.50 5.87 27.90
N GLY A 235 16.52 7.12 27.42
CA GLY A 235 17.46 7.62 26.39
C GLY A 235 16.88 8.66 25.43
N LEU A 236 15.55 8.81 25.36
CA LEU A 236 14.87 9.66 24.37
C LEU A 236 14.78 11.16 24.72
N THR A 237 15.03 11.56 25.97
CA THR A 237 14.76 12.94 26.43
C THR A 237 15.99 13.85 26.61
N GLU A 238 17.22 13.41 26.34
CA GLU A 238 18.43 14.17 26.76
C GLU A 238 19.46 14.49 25.67
N SER A 239 19.12 14.52 24.37
CA SER A 239 20.11 14.87 23.33
C SER A 239 19.94 16.23 22.63
N GLU A 240 18.97 17.07 23.00
CA GLU A 240 18.80 18.42 22.41
C GLU A 240 18.76 19.56 23.43
N GLN A 241 19.38 19.36 24.59
CA GLN A 241 19.86 20.47 25.42
C GLN A 241 21.37 20.32 25.58
N VAL A 242 22.11 21.25 24.96
CA VAL A 242 23.58 21.44 24.95
C VAL A 242 24.25 21.06 23.63
N ALA A 243 24.22 22.00 22.68
CA ALA A 243 25.38 22.48 21.93
C ALA A 243 25.04 23.81 21.23
#